data_AF-A0A8C5P9M3-F1
#
_entry.id   AF-A0A8C5P9M3-F1
#
_cell.length_a   1.000
_cell.length_b   1.000
_cell.length_c   1.000
_cell.angle_alpha   90.00
_cell.angle_beta   90.00
_cell.angle_gamma   90.00
#
_symmetry.space_group_name_H-M   'P 1'
#
loop_
_entity.id
_entity.type
_entity.pdbx_description
1 polymer ?
#
loop_
_entity_poly.entity_id
_entity_poly.type
_entity_poly.pdbx_seq_one_letter_code
_entity_poly.pdbx_strand_id
1 'polypeptide(L)'
;MKVFENLVMKDIESMSLKDKKYNLTKEENMTLRALQKDSSIIIKPADKGSGIVILSKEKYDEEVLKILNDKSTYEKLKCDPIKEIKENMNILLQEGIDKNILNEQEYKYLMMKYAKTPHIYILPKIHKHPTNPPGRPIVAGIDSITSHLSEYVDLFLQPIVREIPSHLKDTLDMLKLINNLKLENNDILVTCDVNALYSNIPHLMGANVVHNEISKTNRMNYDQISFILKSINFILKNNYFKFEEEFYIQRKGTAMGTKFLPSYANLYMAGWESQFVYGSRSWALGNVLSYRRYIDDVFFIWRGLEDDLRSFLTGLDSPEWGIKLDSKWSNDSVTFLDLNIYREGNKLKSKTFFKEVDTNTFIEKNSCHNPTWLKGVPKGQFIRLRRNCTDVDIFKQQ
;
A
#
# COMPACT_ATOMS: atom_id res chain seq x y z
N MET A 1 32.25 -25.73 39.32
CA MET A 1 32.31 -24.91 38.09
C MET A 1 32.73 -25.73 36.87
N LYS A 2 33.98 -26.23 36.77
CA LYS A 2 34.45 -26.99 35.58
C LYS A 2 33.60 -28.20 35.17
N VAL A 3 33.00 -28.92 36.13
CA VAL A 3 32.12 -30.07 35.84
C VAL A 3 30.81 -29.63 35.19
N PHE A 4 30.22 -28.53 35.67
CA PHE A 4 29.01 -27.95 35.08
C PHE A 4 29.29 -27.40 33.68
N GLU A 5 30.42 -26.72 33.51
CA GLU A 5 30.89 -26.21 32.22
C GLU A 5 31.09 -27.34 31.19
N ASN A 6 31.74 -28.44 31.60
CA ASN A 6 31.91 -29.61 30.74
C ASN A 6 30.59 -30.32 30.42
N LEU A 7 29.63 -30.35 31.35
CA LEU A 7 28.30 -30.93 31.09
C LEU A 7 27.51 -30.06 30.10
N VAL A 8 27.54 -28.73 30.25
CA VAL A 8 26.90 -27.80 29.30
C VAL A 8 27.55 -27.89 27.92
N MET A 9 28.88 -27.99 27.83
CA MET A 9 29.58 -28.16 26.55
C MET A 9 29.26 -29.50 25.91
N LYS A 10 29.14 -30.57 26.71
CA LYS A 10 28.74 -31.89 26.23
C LYS A 10 27.28 -31.93 25.78
N ASP A 11 26.39 -31.19 26.45
CA ASP A 11 25.00 -31.03 26.03
C ASP A 11 24.92 -30.24 24.71
N ILE A 12 25.72 -29.18 24.56
CA ILE A 12 25.85 -28.40 23.31
C ILE A 12 26.43 -29.26 22.17
N GLU A 13 27.42 -30.10 22.45
CA GLU A 13 28.00 -31.03 21.46
C GLU A 13 27.05 -32.19 21.11
N SER A 14 26.22 -32.63 22.07
CA SER A 14 25.20 -33.66 21.88
C SER A 14 23.93 -33.14 21.20
N MET A 15 23.73 -31.81 21.20
CA MET A 15 22.80 -31.12 20.30
C MET A 15 23.33 -31.21 18.86
N SER A 16 23.28 -32.41 18.30
CA SER A 16 23.23 -32.60 16.86
C SER A 16 22.06 -31.76 16.36
N LEU A 17 22.37 -30.64 15.73
CA LEU A 17 21.47 -30.01 14.76
C LEU A 17 21.30 -31.06 13.66
N LYS A 18 20.37 -31.99 13.87
CA LYS A 18 19.94 -32.88 12.80
C LYS A 18 19.54 -31.96 11.66
N ASP A 19 20.20 -32.08 10.53
CA ASP A 19 19.80 -31.40 9.30
C ASP A 19 18.36 -31.83 9.02
N LYS A 20 17.40 -31.02 9.46
CA LYS A 20 16.00 -31.25 9.24
C LYS A 20 15.85 -31.14 7.72
N LYS A 21 15.51 -32.25 7.06
CA LYS A 21 15.32 -32.27 5.61
C LYS A 21 13.98 -31.62 5.21
N TYR A 22 13.03 -31.58 6.13
CA TYR A 22 11.69 -31.04 5.95
C TYR A 22 11.23 -30.26 7.19
N ASN A 23 10.57 -29.11 6.97
CA ASN A 23 10.03 -28.29 8.06
C ASN A 23 8.91 -29.00 8.81
N LEU A 24 8.10 -29.71 8.04
CA LEU A 24 6.87 -30.37 8.47
C LEU A 24 7.08 -31.87 8.52
N THR A 25 6.47 -32.50 9.52
CA THR A 25 6.31 -33.95 9.63
C THR A 25 5.46 -34.50 8.49
N LYS A 26 5.46 -35.83 8.32
CA LYS A 26 4.59 -36.50 7.34
C LYS A 26 3.11 -36.25 7.64
N GLU A 27 2.75 -36.26 8.93
CA GLU A 27 1.39 -36.01 9.41
C GLU A 27 0.95 -34.58 9.13
N GLU A 28 1.75 -33.57 9.49
CA GLU A 28 1.45 -32.16 9.19
C GLU A 28 1.30 -31.91 7.69
N ASN A 29 2.16 -32.51 6.85
CA ASN A 29 2.02 -32.42 5.40
C ASN A 29 0.73 -33.08 4.88
N MET A 30 0.33 -34.22 5.46
CA MET A 30 -0.94 -34.87 5.12
C MET A 30 -2.12 -33.98 5.52
N THR A 31 -2.08 -33.40 6.72
CA THR A 31 -3.10 -32.47 7.21
C THR A 31 -3.19 -31.21 6.34
N LEU A 32 -2.07 -30.59 5.98
CA LEU A 32 -2.08 -29.43 5.07
C LEU A 32 -2.66 -29.77 3.69
N ARG A 33 -2.35 -30.96 3.15
CA ARG A 33 -2.96 -31.43 1.89
C ARG A 33 -4.45 -31.69 2.04
N ALA A 34 -4.90 -32.18 3.19
CA ALA A 34 -6.32 -32.36 3.47
C ALA A 34 -7.03 -31.01 3.55
N LEU A 35 -6.48 -30.05 4.31
CA LEU A 35 -7.00 -28.68 4.41
C LEU A 35 -7.04 -27.96 3.06
N GLN A 36 -6.01 -28.13 2.23
CA GLN A 36 -5.96 -27.52 0.90
C GLN A 36 -7.04 -28.09 -0.05
N LYS A 37 -7.47 -29.33 0.17
CA LYS A 37 -8.53 -29.99 -0.62
C LYS A 37 -9.93 -29.75 -0.07
N ASP A 38 -10.05 -29.23 1.14
CA ASP A 38 -11.33 -28.93 1.75
C ASP A 38 -11.95 -27.67 1.10
N SER A 39 -12.92 -27.89 0.22
CA SER A 39 -13.63 -26.82 -0.49
C SER A 39 -14.61 -26.06 0.41
N SER A 40 -14.84 -26.50 1.64
CA SER A 40 -15.73 -25.82 2.59
C SER A 40 -15.06 -24.65 3.32
N ILE A 41 -13.73 -24.53 3.21
CA ILE A 41 -12.94 -23.48 3.88
C ILE A 41 -12.11 -22.65 2.91
N ILE A 42 -11.78 -21.44 3.34
CA ILE A 42 -10.86 -20.52 2.67
C ILE A 42 -9.81 -20.09 3.68
N ILE A 43 -8.53 -20.29 3.32
CA ILE A 43 -7.38 -19.90 4.13
C ILE A 43 -6.73 -18.67 3.48
N LYS A 44 -6.68 -17.56 4.22
CA LYS A 44 -6.07 -16.30 3.75
C LYS A 44 -5.16 -15.70 4.82
N PRO A 45 -4.09 -15.00 4.42
CA PRO A 45 -3.38 -14.14 5.35
C PRO A 45 -4.31 -12.99 5.80
N ALA A 46 -4.17 -12.58 7.06
CA ALA A 46 -4.81 -11.38 7.56
C ALA A 46 -4.25 -10.14 6.86
N ASP A 47 -5.07 -9.11 6.73
CA ASP A 47 -4.68 -7.82 6.14
C ASP A 47 -3.50 -7.15 6.88
N LYS A 48 -3.42 -7.35 8.20
CA LYS A 48 -2.38 -6.80 9.09
C LYS A 48 -2.08 -7.80 10.20
N GLY A 49 -0.84 -7.77 10.70
CA GLY A 49 -0.40 -8.54 11.87
C GLY A 49 0.07 -9.96 11.58
N SER A 50 0.27 -10.34 10.32
CA SER A 50 0.85 -11.63 9.89
C SER A 50 0.07 -12.90 10.29
N GLY A 51 -1.14 -12.76 10.86
CA GLY A 51 -2.00 -13.89 11.19
C GLY A 51 -2.55 -14.63 9.97
N ILE A 52 -2.92 -15.90 10.17
CA ILE A 52 -3.63 -16.72 9.18
C ILE A 52 -5.10 -16.80 9.61
N VAL A 53 -6.02 -16.58 8.68
CA VAL A 53 -7.46 -16.62 8.92
C VAL A 53 -8.07 -17.77 8.13
N ILE A 54 -8.85 -18.60 8.83
CA ILE A 54 -9.63 -19.68 8.24
C ILE A 54 -11.10 -19.25 8.30
N LEU A 55 -11.74 -19.18 7.13
CA LEU A 55 -13.14 -18.81 6.96
C LEU A 55 -13.89 -19.99 6.33
N SER A 56 -15.19 -20.10 6.58
CA SER A 56 -16.03 -20.93 5.70
C SER A 56 -16.09 -20.29 4.31
N LYS A 57 -16.16 -21.13 3.28
CA LYS A 57 -16.31 -20.71 1.88
C LYS A 57 -17.54 -19.81 1.70
N GLU A 58 -18.65 -20.19 2.33
CA GLU A 58 -19.90 -19.42 2.34
C GLU A 58 -19.70 -17.97 2.83
N LYS A 59 -19.12 -17.77 4.02
CA LYS A 59 -18.89 -16.43 4.57
C LYS A 59 -17.92 -15.60 3.73
N TYR A 60 -16.90 -16.26 3.18
CA TYR A 60 -15.95 -15.60 2.29
C TYR A 60 -16.67 -15.09 1.03
N ASP A 61 -17.50 -15.94 0.41
CA ASP A 61 -18.25 -15.60 -0.79
C ASP A 61 -19.30 -14.51 -0.54
N GLU A 62 -20.02 -14.59 0.59
CA GLU A 62 -20.94 -13.54 1.03
C GLU A 62 -20.27 -12.17 1.13
N GLU A 63 -19.09 -12.10 1.75
CA GLU A 63 -18.36 -10.85 1.91
C GLU A 63 -17.83 -10.32 0.57
N VAL A 64 -17.34 -11.19 -0.33
CA VAL A 64 -16.93 -10.78 -1.68
C VAL A 64 -18.15 -10.28 -2.48
N LEU A 65 -19.26 -11.02 -2.48
CA LEU A 65 -20.48 -10.63 -3.19
C LEU A 65 -21.09 -9.35 -2.64
N LYS A 66 -21.01 -9.11 -1.32
CA LYS A 66 -21.40 -7.85 -0.69
C LYS A 66 -20.59 -6.67 -1.24
N ILE A 67 -19.28 -6.84 -1.44
CA ILE A 67 -18.43 -5.82 -2.08
C ILE A 67 -18.83 -5.62 -3.55
N LEU A 68 -19.01 -6.71 -4.30
CA LEU A 68 -19.37 -6.67 -5.73
C LEU A 68 -20.82 -6.21 -6.01
N ASN A 69 -21.66 -6.18 -4.98
CA ASN A 69 -23.02 -5.67 -5.07
C ASN A 69 -23.10 -4.13 -5.04
N ASP A 70 -22.01 -3.44 -4.74
CA ASP A 70 -21.95 -1.98 -4.92
C ASP A 70 -21.98 -1.63 -6.42
N LYS A 71 -23.18 -1.33 -6.92
CA LYS A 71 -23.43 -0.96 -8.33
C LYS A 71 -22.85 0.39 -8.72
N SER A 72 -22.42 1.22 -7.75
CA SER A 72 -21.72 2.46 -8.05
C SER A 72 -20.26 2.22 -8.44
N THR A 73 -19.68 1.09 -8.03
CA THR A 73 -18.27 0.75 -8.23
C THR A 73 -18.09 -0.43 -9.20
N TYR A 74 -18.91 -1.47 -9.10
CA TYR A 74 -18.75 -2.72 -9.85
C TYR A 74 -19.94 -3.03 -10.76
N GLU A 75 -19.62 -3.55 -11.94
CA GLU A 75 -20.59 -4.03 -12.91
C GLU A 75 -20.27 -5.48 -13.27
N LYS A 76 -21.30 -6.34 -13.27
CA LYS A 76 -21.19 -7.73 -13.74
C LYS A 76 -21.22 -7.74 -15.27
N LEU A 77 -20.25 -8.39 -15.89
CA LEU A 77 -20.14 -8.52 -17.33
C LEU A 77 -20.88 -9.78 -17.82
N LYS A 78 -21.31 -9.77 -19.08
CA LYS A 78 -21.99 -10.91 -19.71
C LYS A 78 -21.02 -12.03 -20.12
N CYS A 79 -19.79 -11.68 -20.44
CA CYS A 79 -18.75 -12.59 -20.90
C CYS A 79 -17.35 -11.98 -20.68
N ASP A 80 -16.31 -12.76 -20.97
CA ASP A 80 -14.92 -12.30 -20.90
C ASP A 80 -14.65 -11.19 -21.95
N PRO A 81 -14.30 -9.95 -21.52
CA PRO A 81 -14.06 -8.83 -22.44
C PRO A 81 -12.68 -8.86 -23.11
N ILE A 82 -11.83 -9.87 -22.83
CA ILE A 82 -10.41 -9.88 -23.24
C ILE A 82 -10.18 -9.62 -24.74
N LYS A 83 -11.06 -10.11 -25.62
CA LYS A 83 -10.92 -9.91 -27.07
C LYS A 83 -11.01 -8.44 -27.45
N GLU A 84 -12.07 -7.77 -27.00
CA GLU A 84 -12.30 -6.35 -27.24
C GLU A 84 -11.18 -5.50 -26.61
N ILE A 85 -10.77 -5.82 -25.38
CA ILE A 85 -9.68 -5.11 -24.70
C ILE A 85 -8.37 -5.26 -25.48
N LYS A 86 -8.07 -6.45 -26.00
CA LYS A 86 -6.85 -6.70 -26.78
C LYS A 86 -6.84 -5.93 -28.10
N GLU A 87 -7.97 -5.86 -28.79
CA GLU A 87 -8.12 -5.07 -30.02
C GLU A 87 -7.93 -3.57 -29.74
N ASN A 88 -8.59 -3.04 -28.71
CA ASN A 88 -8.45 -1.64 -28.32
C ASN A 88 -7.02 -1.32 -27.83
N MET A 89 -6.36 -2.25 -27.13
CA MET A 89 -4.96 -2.09 -26.75
C MET A 89 -4.06 -2.02 -27.97
N ASN A 90 -4.29 -2.87 -28.97
CA ASN A 90 -3.53 -2.85 -30.21
C ASN A 90 -3.65 -1.49 -30.92
N ILE A 91 -4.87 -0.93 -31.00
CA ILE A 91 -5.11 0.39 -31.60
C ILE A 91 -4.33 1.47 -30.84
N LEU A 92 -4.42 1.49 -29.51
CA LEU A 92 -3.69 2.45 -28.68
C LEU A 92 -2.18 2.36 -28.92
N LEU A 93 -1.62 1.16 -28.92
CA LEU A 93 -0.18 0.97 -29.09
C LEU A 93 0.29 1.26 -30.51
N GLN A 94 -0.53 0.99 -31.52
CA GLN A 94 -0.23 1.37 -32.90
C GLN A 94 -0.16 2.89 -33.07
N GLU A 95 -1.05 3.66 -32.42
CA GLU A 95 -0.95 5.12 -32.38
C GLU A 95 0.41 5.57 -31.80
N GLY A 96 0.88 4.87 -30.76
CA GLY A 96 2.20 5.13 -30.18
C GLY A 96 3.36 4.88 -31.15
N ILE A 97 3.27 3.84 -31.98
CA ILE A 97 4.26 3.53 -33.03
C ILE A 97 4.22 4.60 -34.13
N ASP A 98 3.03 4.93 -34.64
CA ASP A 98 2.85 5.88 -35.73
C ASP A 98 3.37 7.28 -35.37
N LYS A 99 3.31 7.64 -34.08
CA LYS A 99 3.84 8.90 -33.54
C LYS A 99 5.31 8.83 -33.10
N ASN A 100 6.00 7.71 -33.32
CA ASN A 100 7.37 7.45 -32.85
C ASN A 100 7.55 7.62 -31.33
N ILE A 101 6.48 7.37 -30.56
CA ILE A 101 6.53 7.35 -29.09
C ILE A 101 7.03 5.99 -28.61
N LEU A 102 6.62 4.93 -29.30
CA LEU A 102 7.03 3.56 -29.04
C LEU A 102 7.97 3.05 -30.13
N ASN A 103 8.90 2.19 -29.76
CA ASN A 103 9.63 1.33 -30.69
C ASN A 103 9.02 -0.08 -30.75
N GLU A 104 9.48 -0.91 -31.71
CA GLU A 104 8.97 -2.26 -31.88
C GLU A 104 9.13 -3.17 -30.65
N GLN A 105 10.21 -3.00 -29.88
CA GLN A 105 10.46 -3.83 -28.70
C GLN A 105 9.50 -3.45 -27.58
N GLU A 106 9.27 -2.16 -27.37
CA GLU A 106 8.28 -1.65 -26.43
C GLU A 106 6.87 -2.11 -26.82
N TYR A 107 6.50 -1.97 -28.10
CA TYR A 107 5.22 -2.49 -28.58
C TYR A 107 5.06 -3.99 -28.31
N LYS A 108 6.08 -4.81 -28.61
CA LYS A 108 6.05 -6.26 -28.35
C LYS A 108 5.95 -6.59 -26.86
N TYR A 109 6.62 -5.81 -26.01
CA TYR A 109 6.56 -5.96 -24.57
C TYR A 109 5.16 -5.60 -24.04
N LEU A 110 4.62 -4.45 -24.48
CA LEU A 110 3.30 -3.95 -24.09
C LEU A 110 2.17 -4.86 -24.62
N MET A 111 2.33 -5.39 -25.84
CA MET A 111 1.42 -6.36 -26.43
C MET A 111 1.65 -7.76 -25.84
N MET A 112 0.94 -8.04 -24.75
CA MET A 112 0.94 -9.35 -24.15
C MET A 112 0.30 -10.40 -25.07
N LYS A 113 1.11 -11.37 -25.53
CA LYS A 113 0.63 -12.48 -26.36
C LYS A 113 -0.40 -13.34 -25.62
N TYR A 114 -0.10 -13.67 -24.37
CA TYR A 114 -0.91 -14.50 -23.48
C TYR A 114 -1.15 -13.77 -22.15
N ALA A 115 -2.27 -13.05 -22.06
CA ALA A 115 -2.68 -12.39 -20.83
C ALA A 115 -3.42 -13.36 -19.90
N LYS A 116 -3.14 -13.29 -18.60
CA LYS A 116 -3.91 -14.01 -17.57
C LYS A 116 -5.14 -13.19 -17.18
N THR A 117 -6.27 -13.86 -17.01
CA THR A 117 -7.47 -13.22 -16.47
C THR A 117 -7.23 -12.88 -14.99
N PRO A 118 -7.37 -11.60 -14.60
CA PRO A 118 -7.26 -11.20 -13.20
C PRO A 118 -8.36 -11.85 -12.38
N HIS A 119 -8.11 -12.10 -11.10
CA HIS A 119 -9.15 -12.56 -10.17
C HIS A 119 -9.13 -11.72 -8.89
N ILE A 120 -10.31 -11.54 -8.30
CA ILE A 120 -10.44 -10.85 -7.02
C ILE A 120 -10.31 -11.82 -5.85
N TYR A 121 -9.67 -11.37 -4.78
CA TYR A 121 -9.72 -12.03 -3.48
C TYR A 121 -9.77 -10.99 -2.36
N ILE A 122 -10.18 -11.39 -1.16
CA ILE A 122 -10.20 -10.50 0.00
C ILE A 122 -9.16 -10.90 1.06
N LEU A 123 -8.57 -9.90 1.70
CA LEU A 123 -7.75 -10.06 2.90
C LEU A 123 -8.55 -9.65 4.14
N PRO A 124 -8.77 -10.52 5.13
CA PRO A 124 -9.58 -10.20 6.31
C PRO A 124 -8.94 -9.14 7.21
N LYS A 125 -9.65 -8.05 7.48
CA LYS A 125 -9.23 -6.95 8.38
C LYS A 125 -9.52 -7.27 9.86
N ILE A 126 -8.84 -8.28 10.41
CA ILE A 126 -9.02 -8.71 11.82
C ILE A 126 -8.78 -7.61 12.86
N HIS A 127 -7.97 -6.61 12.52
CA HIS A 127 -7.72 -5.42 13.34
C HIS A 127 -8.89 -4.43 13.42
N LYS A 128 -9.94 -4.62 12.61
CA LYS A 128 -11.17 -3.83 12.66
C LYS A 128 -12.29 -4.59 13.38
N HIS A 129 -12.47 -5.86 13.05
CA HIS A 129 -13.39 -6.77 13.74
C HIS A 129 -12.78 -8.17 13.81
N PRO A 130 -12.45 -8.70 15.01
CA PRO A 130 -11.83 -10.02 15.13
C PRO A 130 -12.73 -11.20 14.72
N THR A 131 -14.04 -11.09 14.95
CA THR A 131 -15.00 -12.22 14.77
C THR A 131 -15.65 -12.26 13.39
N ASN A 132 -15.88 -11.09 12.77
CA ASN A 132 -16.41 -10.96 11.41
C ASN A 132 -15.65 -9.86 10.65
N PRO A 133 -14.37 -10.11 10.30
CA PRO A 133 -13.51 -9.10 9.71
C PRO A 133 -13.98 -8.68 8.32
N PRO A 134 -14.15 -7.37 8.04
CA PRO A 134 -14.38 -6.89 6.69
C PRO A 134 -13.26 -7.30 5.74
N GLY A 135 -13.58 -7.58 4.48
CA GLY A 135 -12.60 -7.89 3.45
C GLY A 135 -11.90 -6.64 2.89
N ARG A 136 -10.57 -6.69 2.67
CA ARG A 136 -9.88 -5.80 1.73
C ARG A 136 -9.86 -6.45 0.35
N PRO A 137 -10.58 -5.95 -0.66
CA PRO A 137 -10.53 -6.52 -2.00
C PRO A 137 -9.19 -6.21 -2.66
N ILE A 138 -8.59 -7.23 -3.28
CA ILE A 138 -7.37 -7.14 -4.08
C ILE A 138 -7.63 -7.85 -5.41
N VAL A 139 -7.23 -7.23 -6.52
CA VAL A 139 -7.26 -7.88 -7.83
C VAL A 139 -5.85 -8.36 -8.18
N ALA A 140 -5.70 -9.68 -8.33
CA ALA A 140 -4.47 -10.30 -8.78
C ALA A 140 -4.27 -10.07 -10.30
N GLY A 141 -3.73 -8.90 -10.65
CA GLY A 141 -3.49 -8.49 -12.05
C GLY A 141 -2.12 -8.87 -12.61
N ILE A 142 -1.39 -9.81 -12.00
CA ILE A 142 -0.07 -10.22 -12.49
C ILE A 142 -0.23 -10.87 -13.88
N ASP A 143 0.54 -10.39 -14.85
CA ASP A 143 0.47 -10.78 -16.26
C ASP A 143 -0.91 -10.56 -16.90
N SER A 144 -1.71 -9.62 -16.39
CA SER A 144 -2.97 -9.22 -17.02
C SER A 144 -2.72 -8.36 -18.24
N ILE A 145 -3.73 -8.25 -19.11
CA ILE A 145 -3.62 -7.50 -20.38
C ILE A 145 -3.12 -6.05 -20.20
N THR A 146 -3.44 -5.40 -19.07
CA THR A 146 -3.02 -4.02 -18.77
C THR A 146 -1.74 -3.94 -17.92
N SER A 147 -1.19 -5.05 -17.43
CA SER A 147 -0.11 -5.05 -16.44
C SER A 147 1.20 -4.39 -16.94
N HIS A 148 1.64 -4.70 -18.17
CA HIS A 148 2.84 -4.10 -18.76
C HIS A 148 2.64 -2.64 -19.15
N LEU A 149 1.44 -2.27 -19.63
CA LEU A 149 1.11 -0.87 -19.88
C LEU A 149 1.08 -0.06 -18.58
N SER A 150 0.58 -0.65 -17.49
CA SER A 150 0.66 -0.06 -16.17
C SER A 150 2.10 0.12 -15.69
N GLU A 151 3.00 -0.82 -15.97
CA GLU A 151 4.41 -0.65 -15.63
C GLU A 151 5.05 0.48 -16.42
N TYR A 152 4.79 0.50 -17.72
CA TYR A 152 5.30 1.53 -18.62
C TYR A 152 4.86 2.93 -18.19
N VAL A 153 3.57 3.14 -17.90
CA VAL A 153 3.08 4.43 -17.39
C VAL A 153 3.76 4.83 -16.09
N ASP A 154 3.93 3.89 -15.15
CA ASP A 154 4.56 4.18 -13.84
C ASP A 154 5.98 4.72 -13.98
N LEU A 155 6.75 4.22 -14.96
CA LEU A 155 8.11 4.70 -15.25
C LEU A 155 8.17 6.21 -15.53
N PHE A 156 7.14 6.77 -16.15
CA PHE A 156 7.05 8.20 -16.45
C PHE A 156 6.52 9.02 -15.27
N LEU A 157 5.63 8.45 -14.46
CA LEU A 157 5.03 9.17 -13.32
C LEU A 157 5.95 9.22 -12.11
N GLN A 158 6.73 8.17 -11.84
CA GLN A 158 7.59 8.10 -10.65
C GLN A 158 8.57 9.28 -10.47
N PRO A 159 9.29 9.75 -11.50
CA PRO A 159 10.18 10.90 -11.36
C PRO A 159 9.44 12.16 -10.88
N ILE A 160 8.21 12.37 -11.35
CA ILE A 160 7.38 13.53 -11.04
C ILE A 160 6.88 13.44 -9.60
N VAL A 161 6.50 12.24 -9.15
CA VAL A 161 6.08 11.99 -7.76
C VAL A 161 7.17 12.38 -6.75
N ARG A 162 8.44 12.11 -7.09
CA ARG A 162 9.58 12.43 -6.22
C ARG A 162 9.86 13.92 -6.10
N GLU A 163 9.28 14.75 -6.97
CA GLU A 163 9.40 16.21 -6.94
C GLU A 163 8.27 16.89 -6.16
N ILE A 164 7.22 16.15 -5.79
CA ILE A 164 6.13 16.70 -4.99
C ILE A 164 6.67 17.11 -3.60
N PRO A 165 6.48 18.37 -3.16
CA PRO A 165 7.04 18.86 -1.89
C PRO A 165 6.57 18.11 -0.63
N SER A 166 5.33 17.60 -0.66
CA SER A 166 4.74 16.82 0.43
C SER A 166 5.18 15.36 0.41
N HIS A 167 5.76 14.85 -0.68
CA HIS A 167 6.04 13.43 -0.84
C HIS A 167 7.04 12.94 0.22
N LEU A 168 6.63 11.89 0.92
CA LEU A 168 7.45 11.16 1.85
C LEU A 168 7.77 9.79 1.26
N LYS A 169 9.06 9.44 1.18
CA LYS A 169 9.49 8.20 0.52
C LYS A 169 9.24 6.97 1.38
N ASP A 170 9.57 7.04 2.66
CA ASP A 170 9.57 5.91 3.60
C ASP A 170 9.76 6.38 5.04
N THR A 171 9.73 5.45 5.99
CA THR A 171 10.01 5.68 7.42
C THR A 171 11.37 6.34 7.65
N LEU A 172 12.39 6.01 6.84
CA LEU A 172 13.73 6.58 6.99
C LEU A 172 13.73 8.08 6.70
N ASP A 173 13.01 8.50 5.67
CA ASP A 173 12.80 9.89 5.35
C ASP A 173 12.03 10.62 6.47
N MET A 174 11.04 9.95 7.07
CA MET A 174 10.31 10.47 8.23
C MET A 174 11.22 10.70 9.44
N LEU A 175 12.08 9.73 9.75
CA LEU A 175 13.03 9.84 10.87
C LEU A 175 13.99 11.02 10.67
N LYS A 176 14.46 11.26 9.44
CA LYS A 176 15.30 12.43 9.12
C LYS A 176 14.52 13.73 9.29
N LEU A 177 13.25 13.77 8.91
CA LEU A 177 12.39 14.92 9.10
C LEU A 177 12.29 15.27 10.59
N ILE A 178 11.80 14.34 11.43
CA ILE A 178 11.50 14.63 12.84
C ILE A 178 12.73 14.97 13.67
N ASN A 179 13.90 14.41 13.34
CA ASN A 179 15.15 14.73 14.04
C ASN A 179 15.58 16.20 13.88
N ASN A 180 15.13 16.86 12.81
CA ASN A 180 15.46 18.25 12.52
C ASN A 180 14.36 19.24 12.95
N LEU A 181 13.20 18.75 13.39
CA LEU A 181 12.09 19.60 13.81
C LEU A 181 12.23 20.04 15.26
N LYS A 182 11.89 21.31 15.50
CA LYS A 182 11.75 21.89 16.83
C LYS A 182 10.30 22.27 17.05
N LEU A 183 9.77 21.83 18.19
CA LEU A 183 8.41 22.10 18.61
C LEU A 183 8.35 23.31 19.53
N GLU A 184 7.25 24.03 19.43
CA GLU A 184 6.82 25.00 20.44
C GLU A 184 5.84 24.34 21.43
N ASN A 185 5.65 24.95 22.60
CA ASN A 185 4.87 24.33 23.69
C ASN A 185 3.43 23.98 23.28
N ASN A 186 2.85 24.72 22.34
CA ASN A 186 1.46 24.54 21.90
C ASN A 186 1.33 23.87 20.53
N ASP A 187 2.44 23.40 19.94
CA ASP A 187 2.38 22.66 18.69
C ASP A 187 1.53 21.40 18.88
N ILE A 188 0.71 21.06 17.89
CA ILE A 188 -0.11 19.85 17.91
C ILE A 188 0.39 18.93 16.81
N LEU A 189 0.67 17.67 17.15
CA LEU A 189 1.04 16.66 16.16
C LEU A 189 -0.24 16.13 15.52
N VAL A 190 -0.28 16.10 14.19
CA VAL A 190 -1.47 15.70 13.43
C VAL A 190 -1.13 14.61 12.44
N THR A 191 -1.99 13.59 12.40
CA THR A 191 -1.96 12.52 11.41
C THR A 191 -3.33 12.37 10.77
N CYS A 192 -3.37 12.18 9.46
CA CYS A 192 -4.61 11.92 8.73
C CYS A 192 -4.46 10.69 7.83
N ASP A 193 -5.53 9.92 7.68
CA ASP A 193 -5.67 8.83 6.71
C ASP A 193 -6.73 9.24 5.67
N VAL A 194 -6.41 9.11 4.37
CA VAL A 194 -7.39 9.37 3.31
C VAL A 194 -8.26 8.13 3.10
N ASN A 195 -9.55 8.27 3.41
CA ASN A 195 -10.50 7.16 3.35
C ASN A 195 -10.62 6.57 1.94
N ALA A 196 -10.14 5.33 1.80
CA ALA A 196 -10.29 4.51 0.59
C ALA A 196 -9.85 5.24 -0.70
N LEU A 197 -8.72 5.94 -0.64
CA LEU A 197 -8.16 6.80 -1.69
C LEU A 197 -8.32 6.19 -3.10
N TYR A 198 -7.73 5.03 -3.37
CA TYR A 198 -7.73 4.43 -4.72
C TYR A 198 -9.10 4.17 -5.33
N SER A 199 -10.08 3.77 -4.51
CA SER A 199 -11.44 3.50 -4.98
C SER A 199 -12.27 4.77 -5.20
N ASN A 200 -11.85 5.89 -4.63
CA ASN A 200 -12.61 7.13 -4.67
C ASN A 200 -12.12 8.16 -5.70
N ILE A 201 -10.93 7.99 -6.28
CA ILE A 201 -10.42 8.91 -7.32
C ILE A 201 -11.33 8.89 -8.55
N PRO A 202 -11.97 10.02 -8.92
CA PRO A 202 -12.74 10.11 -10.15
C PRO A 202 -11.81 10.09 -11.37
N HIS A 203 -12.02 9.17 -12.32
CA HIS A 203 -11.08 8.95 -13.45
C HIS A 203 -10.78 10.22 -14.25
N LEU A 204 -11.82 10.98 -14.61
CA LEU A 204 -11.67 12.21 -15.41
C LEU A 204 -10.87 13.27 -14.65
N MET A 205 -11.22 13.49 -13.37
CA MET A 205 -10.53 14.47 -12.55
C MET A 205 -9.06 14.06 -12.33
N GLY A 206 -8.80 12.79 -12.00
CA GLY A 206 -7.44 12.32 -11.79
C GLY A 206 -6.59 12.36 -13.06
N ALA A 207 -7.15 12.05 -14.23
CA ALA A 207 -6.44 12.23 -15.50
C ALA A 207 -6.08 13.70 -15.76
N ASN A 208 -7.00 14.63 -15.48
CA ASN A 208 -6.74 16.07 -15.63
C ASN A 208 -5.66 16.58 -14.66
N VAL A 209 -5.69 16.13 -13.41
CA VAL A 209 -4.65 16.48 -12.43
C VAL A 209 -3.29 15.96 -12.90
N VAL A 210 -3.21 14.70 -13.34
CA VAL A 210 -1.96 14.13 -13.85
C VAL A 210 -1.46 14.86 -15.09
N HIS A 211 -2.34 15.24 -16.02
CA HIS A 211 -1.97 16.09 -17.15
C HIS A 211 -1.29 17.39 -16.67
N ASN A 212 -1.88 18.06 -15.69
CA ASN A 212 -1.36 19.32 -15.17
C ASN A 212 -0.02 19.14 -14.46
N GLU A 213 0.13 18.11 -13.61
CA GLU A 213 1.39 17.83 -12.92
C GLU A 213 2.50 17.47 -13.91
N ILE A 214 2.21 16.65 -14.92
CA ILE A 214 3.18 16.32 -15.97
C ILE A 214 3.62 17.56 -16.74
N SER A 215 2.67 18.39 -17.14
CA SER A 215 2.92 19.59 -17.96
C SER A 215 3.83 20.61 -17.25
N LYS A 216 3.86 20.64 -15.91
CA LYS A 216 4.77 21.51 -15.15
C LYS A 216 6.25 21.13 -15.31
N THR A 217 6.54 19.89 -15.66
CA THR A 217 7.91 19.36 -15.64
C THR A 217 8.69 19.56 -16.94
N ASN A 218 8.00 19.82 -18.06
CA ASN A 218 8.57 19.83 -19.42
C ASN A 218 9.38 18.57 -19.79
N ARG A 219 9.16 17.44 -19.09
CA ARG A 219 9.88 16.16 -19.31
C ARG A 219 9.41 15.39 -20.54
N MET A 220 8.19 15.66 -20.99
CA MET A 220 7.54 14.97 -22.11
C MET A 220 6.97 16.01 -23.07
N ASN A 221 7.00 15.70 -24.36
CA ASN A 221 6.32 16.50 -25.37
C ASN A 221 4.81 16.25 -25.36
N TYR A 222 4.06 17.06 -26.09
CA TYR A 222 2.59 16.98 -26.14
C TYR A 222 2.08 15.58 -26.53
N ASP A 223 2.68 14.95 -27.55
CA ASP A 223 2.25 13.62 -28.02
C ASP A 223 2.52 12.52 -26.99
N GLN A 224 3.66 12.58 -26.30
CA GLN A 224 3.98 11.67 -25.19
C GLN A 224 2.98 11.83 -24.04
N ILE A 225 2.68 13.07 -23.63
CA ILE A 225 1.68 13.35 -22.58
C ILE A 225 0.32 12.78 -22.99
N SER A 226 -0.10 13.04 -24.23
CA SER A 226 -1.36 12.54 -24.78
C SER A 226 -1.42 11.01 -24.76
N PHE A 227 -0.36 10.33 -25.19
CA PHE A 227 -0.28 8.87 -25.16
C PHE A 227 -0.31 8.30 -23.75
N ILE A 228 0.40 8.90 -22.79
CA ILE A 228 0.38 8.49 -21.38
C ILE A 228 -1.02 8.65 -20.78
N LEU A 229 -1.71 9.76 -21.05
CA LEU A 229 -3.07 9.98 -20.54
C LEU A 229 -4.09 9.02 -21.15
N LYS A 230 -3.98 8.73 -22.46
CA LYS A 230 -4.78 7.68 -23.11
C LYS A 230 -4.50 6.32 -22.48
N SER A 231 -3.25 6.01 -22.18
CA SER A 231 -2.84 4.77 -21.50
C SER A 231 -3.40 4.67 -20.09
N ILE A 232 -3.35 5.74 -19.30
CA ILE A 232 -3.96 5.81 -17.96
C ILE A 232 -5.46 5.53 -18.07
N ASN A 233 -6.17 6.25 -18.96
CA ASN A 233 -7.61 6.06 -19.15
C ASN A 233 -7.95 4.64 -19.61
N PHE A 234 -7.13 4.06 -20.47
CA PHE A 234 -7.26 2.68 -20.92
C PHE A 234 -7.13 1.70 -19.75
N ILE A 235 -6.12 1.85 -18.89
CA ILE A 235 -5.93 0.97 -17.73
C ILE A 235 -7.10 1.11 -16.74
N LEU A 236 -7.50 2.35 -16.42
CA LEU A 236 -8.58 2.64 -15.48
C LEU A 236 -9.94 2.07 -15.94
N LYS A 237 -10.23 2.11 -17.24
CA LYS A 237 -11.49 1.62 -17.81
C LYS A 237 -11.53 0.12 -18.06
N ASN A 238 -10.38 -0.54 -18.17
CA ASN A 238 -10.27 -1.97 -18.49
C ASN A 238 -9.81 -2.81 -17.29
N ASN A 239 -10.16 -2.37 -16.08
CA ASN A 239 -9.89 -3.08 -14.84
C ASN A 239 -10.97 -4.13 -14.56
N TYR A 240 -10.95 -5.19 -15.37
CA TYR A 240 -11.85 -6.33 -15.25
C TYR A 240 -11.17 -7.49 -14.50
N PHE A 241 -11.99 -8.33 -13.88
CA PHE A 241 -11.52 -9.50 -13.14
C PHE A 241 -12.61 -10.57 -13.04
N LYS A 242 -12.21 -11.77 -12.64
CA LYS A 242 -13.07 -12.91 -12.38
C LYS A 242 -13.30 -13.11 -10.88
N PHE A 243 -14.52 -13.46 -10.51
CA PHE A 243 -14.84 -14.06 -9.22
C PHE A 243 -15.67 -15.32 -9.49
N GLU A 244 -15.21 -16.47 -9.00
CA GLU A 244 -15.75 -17.78 -9.40
C GLU A 244 -15.80 -17.93 -10.92
N GLU A 245 -16.98 -18.16 -11.50
CA GLU A 245 -17.19 -18.29 -12.95
C GLU A 245 -17.65 -16.99 -13.62
N GLU A 246 -17.73 -15.90 -12.87
CA GLU A 246 -18.36 -14.66 -13.30
C GLU A 246 -17.34 -13.54 -13.51
N PHE A 247 -17.58 -12.71 -14.53
CA PHE A 247 -16.74 -11.58 -14.88
C PHE A 247 -17.32 -10.28 -14.34
N TYR A 248 -16.44 -9.41 -13.84
CA TYR A 248 -16.80 -8.11 -13.31
C TYR A 248 -15.83 -7.05 -13.83
N ILE A 249 -16.28 -5.80 -13.84
CA ILE A 249 -15.45 -4.64 -14.13
C ILE A 249 -15.67 -3.57 -13.06
N GLN A 250 -14.58 -2.92 -12.67
CA GLN A 250 -14.63 -1.78 -11.76
C GLN A 250 -14.75 -0.48 -12.57
N ARG A 251 -15.85 0.25 -12.37
CA ARG A 251 -16.17 1.51 -13.07
C ARG A 251 -15.68 2.76 -12.35
N LYS A 252 -15.52 2.70 -11.03
CA LYS A 252 -15.08 3.82 -10.20
C LYS A 252 -13.79 3.50 -9.45
N GLY A 253 -12.87 4.46 -9.43
CA GLY A 253 -11.53 4.27 -8.88
C GLY A 253 -10.78 3.17 -9.63
N THR A 254 -9.80 2.54 -9.01
CA THR A 254 -9.12 1.39 -9.62
C THR A 254 -8.75 0.33 -8.59
N ALA A 255 -8.56 -0.88 -9.06
CA ALA A 255 -8.32 -2.02 -8.20
C ALA A 255 -6.92 -1.93 -7.61
N MET A 256 -6.87 -2.24 -6.32
CA MET A 256 -5.62 -2.44 -5.60
C MET A 256 -4.85 -3.60 -6.26
N GLY A 257 -3.61 -3.33 -6.67
CA GLY A 257 -2.74 -4.29 -7.37
C GLY A 257 -2.14 -3.77 -8.68
N THR A 258 -2.67 -2.68 -9.22
CA THR A 258 -2.16 -2.05 -10.46
C THR A 258 -0.86 -1.27 -10.21
N LYS A 259 0.18 -1.44 -11.04
CA LYS A 259 1.53 -0.91 -10.80
C LYS A 259 1.63 0.61 -10.75
N PHE A 260 0.94 1.34 -11.64
CA PHE A 260 1.04 2.81 -11.72
C PHE A 260 0.22 3.55 -10.66
N LEU A 261 -0.66 2.82 -9.97
CA LEU A 261 -1.68 3.40 -9.10
C LEU A 261 -1.08 4.18 -7.91
N PRO A 262 -0.01 3.73 -7.22
CA PRO A 262 0.63 4.54 -6.19
C PRO A 262 1.12 5.89 -6.74
N SER A 263 1.74 5.92 -7.92
CA SER A 263 2.19 7.16 -8.54
C SER A 263 1.04 8.06 -8.94
N TYR A 264 0.00 7.48 -9.55
CA TYR A 264 -1.23 8.18 -9.93
C TYR A 264 -1.91 8.84 -8.73
N ALA A 265 -2.07 8.12 -7.62
CA ALA A 265 -2.67 8.65 -6.41
C ALA A 265 -1.82 9.74 -5.76
N ASN A 266 -0.49 9.61 -5.78
CA ASN A 266 0.40 10.66 -5.28
C ASN A 266 0.26 11.96 -6.08
N LEU A 267 0.20 11.88 -7.41
CA LEU A 267 -0.02 13.05 -8.27
C LEU A 267 -1.42 13.64 -8.08
N TYR A 268 -2.44 12.79 -7.96
CA TYR A 268 -3.80 13.25 -7.67
C TYR A 268 -3.86 14.05 -6.36
N MET A 269 -3.27 13.50 -5.30
CA MET A 269 -3.18 14.16 -4.01
C MET A 269 -2.35 15.44 -4.06
N ALA A 270 -1.28 15.51 -4.87
CA ALA A 270 -0.54 16.76 -5.05
C ALA A 270 -1.40 17.87 -5.66
N GLY A 271 -2.25 17.53 -6.63
CA GLY A 271 -3.23 18.46 -7.18
C GLY A 271 -4.22 18.95 -6.13
N TRP A 272 -4.75 18.05 -5.30
CA TRP A 272 -5.64 18.41 -4.18
C TRP A 272 -4.92 19.29 -3.14
N GLU A 273 -3.72 18.91 -2.71
CA GLU A 273 -2.89 19.67 -1.77
C GLU A 273 -2.62 21.09 -2.26
N SER A 274 -2.34 21.24 -3.57
CA SER A 274 -2.09 22.55 -4.17
C SER A 274 -3.29 23.50 -4.09
N GLN A 275 -4.51 22.98 -3.94
CA GLN A 275 -5.73 23.78 -3.83
C GLN A 275 -6.12 24.01 -2.37
N PHE A 276 -6.13 22.95 -1.56
CA PHE A 276 -6.72 22.96 -0.22
C PHE A 276 -5.69 23.19 0.89
N VAL A 277 -4.46 22.72 0.72
CA VAL A 277 -3.41 22.84 1.74
C VAL A 277 -2.51 24.05 1.47
N TYR A 278 -2.01 24.18 0.25
CA TYR A 278 -1.06 25.25 -0.14
C TYR A 278 -1.70 26.39 -0.94
N GLY A 279 -2.92 26.18 -1.41
CA GLY A 279 -3.61 27.09 -2.32
C GLY A 279 -4.41 28.18 -1.62
N SER A 280 -5.15 28.93 -2.43
CA SER A 280 -6.01 30.03 -1.98
C SER A 280 -7.13 29.64 -1.01
N ARG A 281 -7.47 28.34 -0.93
CA ARG A 281 -8.46 27.84 0.04
C ARG A 281 -7.88 27.60 1.43
N SER A 282 -6.56 27.63 1.58
CA SER A 282 -5.89 27.40 2.85
C SER A 282 -5.82 28.70 3.66
N TRP A 283 -6.88 28.97 4.42
CA TRP A 283 -6.95 30.13 5.30
C TRP A 283 -5.94 30.08 6.48
N ALA A 284 -5.40 28.89 6.76
CA ALA A 284 -4.51 28.64 7.90
C ALA A 284 -3.17 27.99 7.52
N LEU A 285 -2.70 28.16 6.28
CA LEU A 285 -1.40 27.62 5.84
C LEU A 285 -0.25 28.02 6.78
N GLY A 286 -0.28 29.24 7.33
CA GLY A 286 0.72 29.72 8.29
C GLY A 286 0.84 28.88 9.58
N ASN A 287 -0.21 28.12 9.91
CA ASN A 287 -0.23 27.23 11.07
C ASN A 287 0.22 25.81 10.72
N VAL A 288 0.38 25.46 9.44
CA VAL A 288 0.76 24.11 8.99
C VAL A 288 2.27 24.04 8.82
N LEU A 289 2.94 23.33 9.73
CA LEU A 289 4.38 23.08 9.68
C LEU A 289 4.66 21.65 9.19
N SER A 290 5.62 21.53 8.26
CA SER A 290 6.20 20.26 7.84
C SER A 290 5.19 19.22 7.36
N TYR A 291 4.23 19.66 6.55
CA TYR A 291 3.26 18.78 5.90
C TYR A 291 3.95 17.75 5.00
N ARG A 292 3.75 16.47 5.29
CA ARG A 292 4.32 15.32 4.58
C ARG A 292 3.27 14.23 4.40
N ARG A 293 3.36 13.50 3.30
CA ARG A 293 2.41 12.46 2.93
C ARG A 293 3.11 11.24 2.34
N TYR A 294 2.81 10.08 2.90
CA TYR A 294 3.11 8.78 2.34
C TYR A 294 1.83 8.18 1.76
N ILE A 295 1.62 8.36 0.45
CA ILE A 295 0.41 7.89 -0.26
C ILE A 295 -0.87 8.48 0.38
N ASP A 296 -1.57 7.74 1.24
CA ASP A 296 -2.80 8.08 1.95
C ASP A 296 -2.59 8.54 3.40
N ASP A 297 -1.42 8.25 3.98
CA ASP A 297 -1.03 8.69 5.32
C ASP A 297 -0.42 10.11 5.26
N VAL A 298 -0.99 11.06 5.98
CA VAL A 298 -0.51 12.45 6.11
C VAL A 298 -0.01 12.71 7.52
N PHE A 299 1.08 13.45 7.64
CA PHE A 299 1.63 13.98 8.88
C PHE A 299 1.91 15.48 8.74
N PHE A 300 1.54 16.26 9.76
CA PHE A 300 1.99 17.65 9.89
C PHE A 300 1.95 18.09 11.35
N ILE A 301 2.57 19.23 11.63
CA ILE A 301 2.49 19.92 12.92
C ILE A 301 1.58 21.13 12.75
N TRP A 302 0.65 21.32 13.67
CA TRP A 302 -0.22 22.47 13.72
C TRP A 302 0.22 23.48 14.79
N ARG A 303 0.37 24.74 14.38
CA ARG A 303 0.75 25.87 15.23
C ARG A 303 -0.41 26.85 15.37
N GLY A 304 -1.42 26.45 16.11
CA GLY A 304 -2.61 27.27 16.30
C GLY A 304 -3.52 26.67 17.37
N LEU A 305 -4.69 27.26 17.53
CA LEU A 305 -5.69 26.72 18.45
C LEU A 305 -6.25 25.40 17.90
N GLU A 306 -6.67 24.51 18.80
CA GLU A 306 -7.26 23.22 18.41
C GLU A 306 -8.58 23.41 17.66
N ASP A 307 -9.38 24.43 17.99
CA ASP A 307 -10.62 24.73 17.29
C ASP A 307 -10.39 25.17 15.83
N ASP A 308 -9.30 25.91 15.60
CA ASP A 308 -8.85 26.27 14.25
C ASP A 308 -8.37 25.05 13.48
N LEU A 309 -7.69 24.11 14.15
CA LEU A 309 -7.28 22.84 13.55
C LEU A 309 -8.51 22.03 13.11
N ARG A 310 -9.53 21.91 13.97
CA ARG A 310 -10.79 21.20 13.66
C ARG A 310 -11.48 21.82 12.44
N SER A 311 -11.53 23.15 12.40
CA SER A 311 -12.14 23.90 11.29
C SER A 311 -11.32 23.73 10.00
N PHE A 312 -9.99 23.76 10.09
CA PHE A 312 -9.09 23.51 8.97
C PHE A 312 -9.27 22.09 8.41
N LEU A 313 -9.21 21.06 9.27
CA LEU A 313 -9.40 19.66 8.88
C LEU A 313 -10.77 19.42 8.25
N THR A 314 -11.83 20.04 8.78
CA THR A 314 -13.17 19.95 8.19
C THR A 314 -13.21 20.57 6.78
N GLY A 315 -12.48 21.67 6.57
CA GLY A 315 -12.35 22.32 5.26
C GLY A 315 -11.51 21.55 4.24
N LEU A 316 -10.77 20.51 4.67
CA LEU A 316 -10.01 19.62 3.78
C LEU A 316 -10.91 18.53 3.19
N ASP A 317 -12.00 18.15 3.84
CA ASP A 317 -12.94 17.19 3.28
C ASP A 317 -13.56 17.74 1.98
N SER A 318 -13.49 16.96 0.91
CA SER A 318 -13.84 17.41 -0.43
C SER A 318 -14.56 16.28 -1.19
N PRO A 319 -15.91 16.23 -1.11
CA PRO A 319 -16.71 15.22 -1.77
C PRO A 319 -16.52 15.17 -3.29
N GLU A 320 -16.27 16.32 -3.92
CA GLU A 320 -16.04 16.44 -5.35
C GLU A 320 -14.69 15.84 -5.80
N TRP A 321 -13.71 15.82 -4.91
CA TRP A 321 -12.45 15.08 -5.09
C TRP A 321 -12.53 13.63 -4.60
N GLY A 322 -13.65 13.23 -3.99
CA GLY A 322 -13.76 11.92 -3.32
C GLY A 322 -12.80 11.78 -2.14
N ILE A 323 -12.36 12.89 -1.53
CA ILE A 323 -11.41 12.91 -0.42
C ILE A 323 -12.17 13.16 0.88
N LYS A 324 -11.93 12.27 1.85
CA LYS A 324 -12.41 12.39 3.22
C LYS A 324 -11.31 11.94 4.16
N LEU A 325 -10.96 12.77 5.13
CA LEU A 325 -9.87 12.49 6.07
C LEU A 325 -10.39 11.85 7.36
N ASP A 326 -9.74 10.80 7.83
CA ASP A 326 -9.81 10.34 9.21
C ASP A 326 -8.60 10.91 9.96
N SER A 327 -8.83 11.91 10.80
CA SER A 327 -7.77 12.69 11.44
C SER A 327 -7.66 12.40 12.94
N LYS A 328 -6.42 12.35 13.41
CA LYS A 328 -6.07 12.19 14.82
C LYS A 328 -4.96 13.17 15.16
N TRP A 329 -5.04 13.77 16.34
CA TRP A 329 -4.03 14.71 16.80
C TRP A 329 -3.80 14.59 18.30
N SER A 330 -2.62 15.03 18.72
CA SER A 330 -2.20 15.03 20.13
C SER A 330 -1.05 16.02 20.32
N ASN A 331 -0.97 16.63 21.50
CA ASN A 331 0.19 17.41 21.91
C ASN A 331 1.40 16.53 22.25
N ASP A 332 1.17 15.27 22.65
CA ASP A 332 2.18 14.40 23.23
C ASP A 332 2.71 13.37 22.24
N SER A 333 1.84 12.63 21.55
CA SER A 333 2.29 11.59 20.60
C SER A 333 1.24 11.20 19.56
N VAL A 334 1.72 10.80 18.39
CA VAL A 334 0.91 10.28 17.29
C VAL A 334 1.53 9.03 16.70
N THR A 335 0.71 8.23 16.02
CA THR A 335 1.18 7.07 15.27
C THR A 335 1.18 7.40 13.78
N PHE A 336 2.32 7.21 13.13
CA PHE A 336 2.47 7.48 11.70
C PHE A 336 3.41 6.43 11.10
N LEU A 337 3.00 5.79 10.01
CA LEU A 337 3.67 4.60 9.45
C LEU A 337 3.87 3.50 10.52
N ASP A 338 5.10 3.04 10.72
CA ASP A 338 5.52 2.07 11.73
C ASP A 338 6.15 2.74 12.98
N LEU A 339 5.86 4.02 13.20
CA LEU A 339 6.41 4.82 14.31
C LEU A 339 5.31 5.30 15.26
N ASN A 340 5.63 5.28 16.55
CA ASN A 340 5.02 6.17 17.52
C ASN A 340 5.98 7.35 17.69
N ILE A 341 5.54 8.52 17.26
CA ILE A 341 6.29 9.78 17.30
C ILE A 341 5.78 10.55 18.51
N TYR A 342 6.68 10.91 19.42
CA TYR A 342 6.31 11.56 20.68
C TYR A 342 7.21 12.75 20.99
N ARG A 343 6.65 13.69 21.74
CA ARG A 343 7.32 14.89 22.20
C ARG A 343 8.22 14.58 23.39
N GLU A 344 9.43 15.13 23.36
CA GLU A 344 10.30 15.25 24.53
C GLU A 344 10.87 16.68 24.57
N GLY A 345 10.31 17.51 25.46
CA GLY A 345 10.60 18.94 25.48
C GLY A 345 10.23 19.61 24.15
N ASN A 346 11.21 20.24 23.50
CA ASN A 346 11.05 20.91 22.21
C ASN A 346 11.45 20.04 21.00
N LYS A 347 11.64 18.72 21.19
CA LYS A 347 12.05 17.80 20.13
C LYS A 347 11.03 16.69 19.95
N LEU A 348 11.08 16.08 18.77
CA LEU A 348 10.40 14.83 18.48
C LEU A 348 11.37 13.65 18.64
N LYS A 349 10.89 12.62 19.32
CA LYS A 349 11.50 11.29 19.38
C LYS A 349 10.56 10.27 18.75
N SER A 350 11.08 9.08 18.50
CA SER A 350 10.31 7.97 17.93
C SER A 350 10.66 6.64 18.59
N LYS A 351 9.71 5.72 18.51
CA LYS A 351 9.87 4.29 18.81
C LYS A 351 9.05 3.47 17.81
N THR A 352 9.34 2.17 17.68
CA THR A 352 8.53 1.31 16.82
C THR A 352 7.10 1.18 17.37
N PHE A 353 6.11 1.36 16.51
CA PHE A 353 4.72 1.10 16.82
C PHE A 353 4.33 -0.32 16.39
N PHE A 354 3.75 -1.09 17.31
CA PHE A 354 3.21 -2.41 17.04
C PHE A 354 1.69 -2.37 17.14
N LYS A 355 1.02 -3.05 16.22
CA LYS A 355 -0.44 -3.23 16.30
C LYS A 355 -0.73 -4.37 17.27
N GLU A 356 -1.83 -4.28 17.99
CA GLU A 356 -2.24 -5.33 18.95
C GLU A 356 -2.42 -6.70 18.30
N VAL A 357 -2.77 -6.74 17.01
CA VAL A 357 -2.93 -7.97 16.23
C VAL A 357 -1.62 -8.53 15.67
N ASP A 358 -0.48 -7.88 15.91
CA ASP A 358 0.80 -8.36 15.40
C ASP A 358 1.24 -9.61 16.17
N THR A 359 1.31 -10.73 15.45
CA THR A 359 1.71 -12.01 16.03
C THR A 359 3.22 -12.14 16.21
N ASN A 360 4.03 -11.20 15.68
CA ASN A 360 5.49 -11.23 15.74
C ASN A 360 6.07 -12.58 15.30
N THR A 361 5.46 -13.22 14.28
CA THR A 361 5.86 -14.56 13.86
C THR A 361 7.21 -14.51 13.13
N PHE A 362 8.19 -15.27 13.63
CA PHE A 362 9.48 -15.43 12.97
C PHE A 362 9.66 -16.84 12.42
N ILE A 363 10.55 -16.96 11.42
CA ILE A 363 10.99 -18.26 10.93
C ILE A 363 11.74 -18.98 12.05
N GLU A 364 11.36 -20.22 12.35
CA GLU A 364 12.06 -21.02 13.35
C GLU A 364 13.53 -21.23 12.97
N LYS A 365 14.43 -21.04 13.93
CA LYS A 365 15.89 -21.21 13.75
C LYS A 365 16.26 -22.60 13.21
N ASN A 366 15.51 -23.62 13.60
CA ASN A 366 15.76 -25.02 13.23
C ASN A 366 14.97 -25.46 11.98
N SER A 367 14.41 -24.52 11.23
CA SER A 367 13.75 -24.80 9.96
C SER A 367 14.78 -25.01 8.84
N CYS A 368 14.34 -25.65 7.77
CA CYS A 368 15.08 -25.96 6.55
C CYS A 368 15.24 -24.75 5.62
N HIS A 369 14.94 -23.54 6.10
CA HIS A 369 15.12 -22.32 5.31
C HIS A 369 16.61 -22.05 5.12
N ASN A 370 16.95 -21.30 4.07
CA ASN A 370 18.32 -20.94 3.78
C ASN A 370 18.97 -20.26 5.01
N PRO A 371 20.18 -20.66 5.45
CA PRO A 371 20.85 -20.06 6.60
C PRO A 371 21.00 -18.53 6.51
N THR A 372 21.09 -17.99 5.29
CA THR A 372 21.12 -16.54 5.04
C THR A 372 19.84 -15.87 5.50
N TRP A 373 18.69 -16.51 5.32
CA TRP A 373 17.39 -15.97 5.73
C TRP A 373 17.21 -16.07 7.24
N LEU A 374 17.60 -17.20 7.83
CA LEU A 374 17.56 -17.43 9.28
C LEU A 374 18.40 -16.41 10.06
N LYS A 375 19.52 -15.96 9.49
CA LYS A 375 20.34 -14.88 10.06
C LYS A 375 19.85 -13.49 9.66
N GLY A 376 19.39 -13.33 8.42
CA GLY A 376 19.03 -12.06 7.81
C GLY A 376 17.74 -11.45 8.37
N VAL A 377 16.70 -12.27 8.57
CA VAL A 377 15.38 -11.78 9.04
C VAL A 377 15.48 -11.18 10.45
N PRO A 378 16.02 -11.88 11.48
CA PRO A 378 16.17 -11.28 12.80
C PRO A 378 17.09 -10.06 12.80
N LYS A 379 18.19 -10.10 12.02
CA LYS A 379 19.10 -8.95 11.87
C LYS A 379 18.39 -7.73 11.29
N GLY A 380 17.60 -7.91 10.23
CA GLY A 380 16.84 -6.82 9.61
C GLY A 380 15.82 -6.22 10.56
N GLN A 381 15.16 -7.06 11.36
CA GLN A 381 14.17 -6.64 12.34
C GLN A 381 14.82 -5.88 13.51
N PHE A 382 15.93 -6.37 14.03
CA PHE A 382 16.74 -5.67 15.01
C PHE A 382 17.22 -4.29 14.50
N ILE A 383 17.73 -4.23 13.26
CA ILE A 383 18.13 -2.96 12.63
C ILE A 383 16.93 -2.02 12.51
N ARG A 384 15.75 -2.51 12.14
CA ARG A 384 14.52 -1.71 12.08
C ARG A 384 14.18 -1.13 13.45
N LEU A 385 14.12 -1.96 14.50
CA LEU A 385 13.82 -1.51 15.87
C LEU A 385 14.81 -0.45 16.35
N ARG A 386 16.11 -0.73 16.18
CA ARG A 386 17.17 0.20 16.59
C ARG A 386 17.06 1.55 15.87
N ARG A 387 16.74 1.52 14.58
CA ARG A 387 16.62 2.71 13.73
C ARG A 387 15.39 3.53 14.06
N ASN A 388 14.27 2.88 14.34
CA ASN A 388 13.01 3.52 14.66
C ASN A 388 12.98 4.07 16.10
N CYS A 389 13.89 3.64 16.96
CA CYS A 389 14.02 4.12 18.34
C CYS A 389 15.07 5.22 18.45
N THR A 390 14.63 6.42 18.85
CA THR A 390 15.55 7.51 19.19
C THR A 390 16.25 7.27 20.53
N ASP A 391 15.55 6.64 21.47
CA ASP A 391 16.04 6.36 22.83
C ASP A 391 16.59 4.93 22.95
N VAL A 392 17.76 4.78 23.57
CA VAL A 392 18.43 3.48 23.70
C VAL A 392 17.76 2.60 24.75
N ASP A 393 17.20 3.16 25.80
CA ASP A 393 16.57 2.36 26.85
C ASP A 393 15.19 1.88 26.43
N ILE A 394 14.43 2.71 25.69
CA ILE A 394 13.20 2.25 25.02
C ILE A 394 13.53 1.16 24.01
N PHE A 395 14.60 1.33 23.23
CA PHE A 395 15.04 0.30 22.30
C PHE A 395 15.33 -1.03 22.99
N LYS A 396 15.98 -1.07 24.16
CA LYS A 396 16.24 -2.33 24.89
C LYS A 396 14.97 -3.00 25.41
N GLN A 397 13.89 -2.25 25.60
CA GLN A 397 12.59 -2.79 26.02
C GLN A 397 11.80 -3.40 24.86
N GLN A 398 12.11 -3.00 23.61
CA GLN A 398 11.48 -3.51 22.38
C GLN A 398 12.28 -4.65 21.76
#